data_AF-A0A846U164-F1
#
_entry.id   AF-A0A846U164-F1
#
_cell.length_a   1.000
_cell.length_b   1.000
_cell.length_c   1.000
_cell.angle_alpha   90.00
_cell.angle_beta   90.00
_cell.angle_gamma   90.00
#
_symmetry.space_group_name_H-M   'P 1'
#
loop_
_entity.id
_entity.type
_entity.pdbx_description
1 polymer ?
#
loop_
_entity_poly.entity_id
_entity_poly.type
_entity_poly.pdbx_seq_one_letter_code
_entity_poly.pdbx_strand_id
1 'polypeptide(L)'
;MSDNITLLRRQNVLTLFQRFAEEQMRDGVAPKGMEQLFAQALQISPSMWSQIKSSRPIGDKLARQIEAARAQAAGWLDTAHEPQGLTPAELQFLQLALKAWRATNADGRKQLRLALKQATARDG
;
A
#
# COMPACT_ATOMS: atom_id res chain seq x y z
N MET A 1 -2.42 -7.59 -22.85
CA MET A 1 -1.53 -8.01 -21.74
C MET A 1 -0.79 -6.84 -21.07
N SER A 2 -0.96 -5.59 -21.53
CA SER A 2 -0.28 -4.38 -21.03
C SER A 2 -0.97 -3.69 -19.82
N ASP A 3 -2.25 -3.95 -19.58
CA ASP A 3 -2.96 -3.34 -18.45
C ASP A 3 -2.47 -3.84 -17.09
N ASN A 4 -2.03 -5.10 -17.02
CA ASN A 4 -1.59 -5.71 -15.77
C ASN A 4 -0.28 -5.09 -15.28
N ILE A 5 0.71 -4.89 -16.17
CA ILE A 5 2.02 -4.35 -15.76
C ILE A 5 1.94 -2.90 -15.28
N THR A 6 1.10 -2.07 -15.91
CA THR A 6 0.93 -0.67 -15.50
C THR A 6 0.29 -0.57 -14.12
N LEU A 7 -0.72 -1.40 -13.87
CA LEU A 7 -1.42 -1.47 -12.59
C LEU A 7 -0.49 -2.00 -11.49
N LEU A 8 0.29 -3.05 -11.80
CA LEU A 8 1.31 -3.61 -10.92
C LEU A 8 2.38 -2.59 -10.53
N ARG A 9 2.96 -1.86 -11.50
CA ARG A 9 3.92 -0.79 -11.24
C ARG A 9 3.35 0.26 -10.31
N ARG A 10 2.09 0.69 -10.53
CA ARG A 10 1.42 1.65 -9.66
C ARG A 10 1.30 1.11 -8.23
N GLN A 11 0.84 -0.13 -8.07
CA GLN A 11 0.75 -0.80 -6.76
C GLN A 11 2.10 -0.79 -6.04
N ASN A 12 3.16 -1.19 -6.75
CA ASN A 12 4.51 -1.28 -6.22
C ASN A 12 5.09 0.09 -5.83
N VAL A 13 4.82 1.14 -6.61
CA VAL A 13 5.23 2.51 -6.26
C VAL A 13 4.50 3.01 -5.01
N LEU A 14 3.23 2.66 -4.81
CA LEU A 14 2.50 3.00 -3.58
C LEU A 14 3.11 2.30 -2.36
N THR A 15 3.56 1.04 -2.51
CA THR A 15 4.32 0.34 -1.47
C THR A 15 5.63 1.06 -1.14
N LEU A 16 6.38 1.53 -2.14
CA LEU A 16 7.59 2.33 -1.91
C LEU A 16 7.30 3.65 -1.19
N PHE A 17 6.17 4.30 -1.50
CA PHE A 17 5.74 5.50 -0.79
C PHE A 17 5.42 5.21 0.68
N GLN A 18 4.73 4.11 0.98
CA GLN A 18 4.45 3.71 2.36
C GLN A 18 5.73 3.42 3.15
N ARG A 19 6.68 2.67 2.57
CA ARG A 19 8.00 2.45 3.20
C ARG A 19 8.73 3.76 3.48
N PHE A 20 8.74 4.66 2.50
CA PHE A 20 9.33 5.99 2.67
C PHE A 20 8.66 6.78 3.79
N ALA A 21 7.33 6.75 3.86
CA ALA A 21 6.57 7.40 4.92
C ALA A 21 6.96 6.86 6.31
N GLU A 22 7.03 5.54 6.46
CA GLU A 22 7.43 4.87 7.69
C GLU A 22 8.88 5.18 8.09
N GLU A 23 9.81 5.23 7.14
CA GLU A 23 11.20 5.67 7.34
C GLU A 23 11.25 7.11 7.88
N GLN A 24 10.61 8.05 7.17
CA GLN A 24 10.60 9.46 7.55
C GLN A 24 9.92 9.70 8.92
N MET A 25 8.83 8.99 9.22
CA MET A 25 8.17 9.08 10.52
C MET A 25 9.04 8.55 11.66
N ARG A 26 9.80 7.48 11.42
CA ARG A 26 10.76 6.93 12.39
C ARG A 26 11.87 7.94 12.70
N ASP A 27 12.27 8.72 11.69
CA ASP A 27 13.25 9.80 11.82
C ASP A 27 12.66 11.10 12.39
N GLY A 28 11.40 11.09 12.83
CA GLY A 28 10.74 12.21 13.49
C GLY A 28 10.17 13.28 12.54
N VAL A 29 10.13 13.00 11.24
CA VAL A 29 9.56 13.93 10.24
C VAL A 29 8.03 13.92 10.35
N ALA A 30 7.44 15.11 10.41
CA ALA A 30 5.99 15.26 10.47
C ALA A 30 5.31 14.69 9.21
N PRO A 31 4.11 14.08 9.31
CA PRO A 31 3.39 13.53 8.16
C PRO A 31 3.01 14.58 7.09
N LYS A 32 2.90 15.85 7.50
CA LYS A 32 2.53 16.95 6.61
C LYS A 32 3.66 17.21 5.61
N GLY A 33 3.35 17.09 4.32
CA GLY A 33 4.31 17.31 3.22
C GLY A 33 5.05 16.06 2.75
N MET A 34 4.73 14.88 3.28
CA MET A 34 5.37 13.61 2.92
C MET A 34 5.25 13.28 1.43
N GLU A 35 4.11 13.60 0.81
CA GLU A 35 3.93 13.45 -0.63
C GLU A 35 4.84 14.37 -1.44
N GLN A 36 5.10 15.59 -0.96
CA GLN A 36 6.02 16.52 -1.61
C GLN A 36 7.46 16.04 -1.49
N LEU A 37 7.84 15.54 -0.31
CA LEU A 37 9.17 14.94 -0.08
C LEU A 37 9.38 13.72 -0.97
N PHE A 38 8.37 12.85 -1.11
CA PHE A 38 8.47 11.68 -1.98
C PHE A 38 8.57 12.07 -3.46
N ALA A 39 7.75 13.03 -3.92
CA ALA A 39 7.86 13.55 -5.29
C ALA A 39 9.25 14.13 -5.57
N GLN A 40 9.82 14.86 -4.60
CA GLN A 40 11.17 15.39 -4.70
C GLN A 40 12.23 14.28 -4.73
N ALA A 41 12.11 13.24 -3.89
CA ALA A 41 12.99 12.09 -3.90
C ALA A 41 12.97 11.35 -5.24
N LEU A 42 11.80 11.27 -5.88
CA LEU A 42 11.63 10.70 -7.22
C LEU A 42 12.02 11.64 -8.36
N GLN A 43 12.38 12.89 -8.08
CA GLN A 43 12.65 13.94 -9.07
C GLN A 43 11.47 14.18 -10.03
N ILE A 44 10.25 14.17 -9.50
CA ILE A 44 9.02 14.48 -10.25
C ILE A 44 8.27 15.64 -9.60
N SER A 45 7.35 16.26 -10.35
CA SER A 45 6.49 17.29 -9.78
C SER A 45 5.44 16.68 -8.83
N PRO A 46 5.01 17.42 -7.78
CA PRO A 46 3.90 16.98 -6.92
C PRO A 46 2.62 16.66 -7.70
N SER A 47 2.34 17.42 -8.78
CA SER A 47 1.21 17.14 -9.67
C SER A 47 1.34 15.80 -10.39
N MET A 48 2.55 15.44 -10.85
CA MET A 48 2.81 14.13 -11.45
C MET A 48 2.61 13.00 -10.44
N TRP A 49 3.07 13.19 -9.20
CA TRP A 49 2.82 12.23 -8.12
C TRP A 49 1.32 12.02 -7.87
N SER A 50 0.55 13.10 -7.75
CA SER A 50 -0.92 13.04 -7.61
C SER A 50 -1.59 12.29 -8.76
N GLN A 51 -1.10 12.47 -9.99
CA GLN A 51 -1.59 11.74 -11.16
C GLN A 51 -1.24 10.24 -11.11
N ILE A 52 -0.02 9.88 -10.69
CA ILE A 52 0.41 8.47 -10.56
C ILE A 52 -0.47 7.74 -9.54
N LYS A 53 -0.78 8.39 -8.41
CA LYS A 53 -1.67 7.83 -7.39
C LYS A 53 -3.08 7.58 -7.93
N SER A 54 -3.61 8.47 -8.76
CA SER A 54 -4.99 8.36 -9.26
C SER A 54 -5.12 7.40 -10.44
N SER A 55 -4.45 7.67 -11.54
CA SER A 55 -4.74 6.99 -12.82
C SER A 55 -3.62 6.98 -13.85
N ARG A 56 -2.54 7.74 -13.66
CA ARG A 56 -1.49 7.87 -14.68
C ARG A 56 -0.68 6.56 -14.82
N PRO A 57 -0.58 6.01 -16.05
CA PRO A 57 0.28 4.87 -16.32
C PRO A 57 1.76 5.14 -16.02
N ILE A 58 2.45 4.14 -15.47
CA ILE A 58 3.91 4.14 -15.29
C ILE A 58 4.57 3.35 -16.43
N GLY A 59 5.11 4.08 -17.41
CA GLY A 59 5.92 3.49 -18.49
C GLY A 59 7.33 3.11 -18.04
N ASP A 60 8.05 2.38 -18.88
CA ASP A 60 9.36 1.77 -18.54
C ASP A 60 10.39 2.80 -18.06
N LYS A 61 10.51 3.94 -18.75
CA LYS A 61 11.45 5.00 -18.38
C LYS A 61 11.20 5.54 -16.96
N LEU A 62 9.92 5.77 -16.64
CA LEU A 62 9.54 6.25 -15.31
C LEU A 62 9.72 5.15 -14.26
N ALA A 63 9.42 3.89 -14.59
CA ALA A 63 9.67 2.77 -13.69
C ALA A 63 11.17 2.66 -13.31
N ARG A 64 12.07 2.67 -14.30
CA ARG A 64 13.53 2.64 -14.06
C ARG A 64 14.02 3.84 -13.25
N GLN A 65 13.47 5.04 -13.49
CA GLN A 65 13.80 6.23 -12.69
C GLN A 65 13.38 6.05 -11.22
N ILE A 66 12.17 5.56 -10.96
CA ILE A 66 11.67 5.36 -9.59
C ILE A 66 12.49 4.29 -8.86
N GLU A 67 12.83 3.19 -9.53
CA GLU A 67 13.68 2.15 -8.97
C GLU A 67 15.05 2.70 -8.56
N ALA A 68 15.70 3.46 -9.45
CA ALA A 68 16.98 4.11 -9.15
C ALA A 68 16.87 5.10 -7.97
N ALA A 69 15.83 5.94 -7.96
CA ALA A 69 15.58 6.92 -6.89
C ALA A 69 15.31 6.28 -5.52
N ARG A 70 14.82 5.03 -5.50
CA ARG A 70 14.53 4.28 -4.27
C ARG A 70 15.50 3.12 -4.02
N ALA A 71 16.65 3.14 -4.67
CA ALA A 71 17.69 2.11 -4.55
C ALA A 71 17.15 0.67 -4.70
N GLN A 72 16.17 0.48 -5.58
CA GLN A 72 15.64 -0.84 -5.94
C GLN A 72 16.38 -1.39 -7.18
N ALA A 73 16.42 -2.71 -7.30
CA ALA A 73 16.95 -3.36 -8.50
C ALA A 73 16.09 -3.02 -9.73
N ALA A 74 16.73 -2.98 -10.91
CA ALA A 74 16.00 -2.81 -12.17
C ALA A 74 14.99 -3.96 -12.35
N GLY A 75 13.74 -3.65 -12.65
CA GLY A 75 12.67 -4.66 -12.76
C GLY A 75 11.87 -4.87 -11.48
N TRP A 76 12.26 -4.23 -10.37
CA TRP A 76 11.55 -4.36 -9.11
C TRP A 76 10.09 -3.92 -9.23
N LEU A 77 9.77 -2.83 -9.94
CA LEU A 77 8.39 -2.39 -10.14
C LEU A 77 7.59 -3.30 -11.08
N ASP A 78 8.25 -4.17 -11.85
CA ASP A 78 7.61 -5.09 -12.79
C ASP A 78 7.26 -6.44 -12.14
N THR A 79 7.68 -6.65 -10.89
CA THR A 79 7.52 -7.91 -10.18
C THR A 79 6.40 -7.79 -9.14
N ALA A 80 5.59 -8.84 -9.00
CA ALA A 80 4.61 -8.91 -7.92
C ALA A 80 5.32 -9.06 -6.58
N HIS A 81 5.03 -8.16 -5.64
CA HIS A 81 5.49 -8.25 -4.26
C HIS A 81 4.32 -8.61 -3.35
N GLU A 82 4.59 -9.45 -2.36
CA GLU A 82 3.67 -9.62 -1.24
C GLU A 82 3.38 -8.24 -0.62
N PRO A 83 2.11 -7.85 -0.44
CA PRO A 83 1.76 -6.59 0.18
C PRO A 83 2.41 -6.50 1.56
N GLN A 84 3.21 -5.46 1.78
CA GLN A 84 3.85 -5.26 3.07
C GLN A 84 2.94 -4.47 3.98
N GLY A 85 2.44 -5.16 5.01
CA GLY A 85 1.47 -4.62 5.94
C GLY A 85 0.04 -4.72 5.42
N LEU A 86 -0.88 -4.23 6.24
CA LEU A 86 -2.30 -4.26 5.96
C LEU A 86 -2.66 -3.07 5.07
N THR A 87 -3.27 -3.34 3.92
CA THR A 87 -3.88 -2.33 3.05
C THR A 87 -4.92 -1.50 3.82
N PRO A 88 -5.29 -0.29 3.34
CA PRO A 88 -6.34 0.51 3.97
C PRO A 88 -7.67 -0.24 4.15
N ALA A 89 -8.01 -1.13 3.22
CA ALA A 89 -9.20 -1.97 3.31
C ALA A 89 -9.09 -3.00 4.45
N GLU A 90 -7.93 -3.65 4.59
CA GLU A 90 -7.67 -4.59 5.68
C GLU A 90 -7.61 -3.88 7.04
N LEU A 91 -7.06 -2.66 7.10
CA LEU A 91 -7.11 -1.82 8.30
C LEU A 91 -8.55 -1.44 8.68
N GLN A 92 -9.36 -1.05 7.70
CA GLN A 92 -10.78 -0.74 7.93
C GLN A 92 -11.55 -1.96 8.43
N PHE A 93 -11.28 -3.13 7.84
CA PHE A 93 -11.83 -4.40 8.31
C PHE A 93 -11.45 -4.68 9.77
N LEU A 94 -10.17 -4.56 10.13
CA LEU A 94 -9.72 -4.76 11.50
C LEU A 94 -10.35 -3.77 12.48
N GLN A 95 -10.48 -2.50 12.11
CA GLN A 95 -11.17 -1.50 12.91
C GLN A 95 -12.63 -1.88 13.17
N LEU A 96 -13.34 -2.32 12.13
CA LEU A 96 -14.73 -2.76 12.24
C LEU A 96 -14.85 -4.01 13.13
N ALA A 97 -13.97 -4.99 12.91
CA ALA A 97 -13.93 -6.22 13.70
C ALA A 97 -13.67 -5.93 15.18
N LEU A 98 -12.73 -5.05 15.51
CA LEU A 98 -12.45 -4.62 16.88
C LEU A 98 -13.63 -3.88 17.52
N LYS A 99 -14.32 -3.02 16.76
CA LYS A 99 -15.52 -2.33 17.24
C LYS A 99 -16.64 -3.34 17.56
N ALA A 100 -16.91 -4.27 16.65
CA ALA A 100 -17.90 -5.33 16.84
C ALA A 100 -17.56 -6.21 18.06
N TRP A 101 -16.29 -6.59 18.21
CA TRP A 101 -15.79 -7.38 19.33
C TRP A 101 -16.05 -6.73 20.69
N ARG A 102 -15.78 -5.42 20.79
CA ARG A 102 -15.96 -4.63 22.02
C ARG A 102 -17.43 -4.38 22.34
N ALA A 103 -18.25 -4.17 21.32
CA ALA A 103 -19.67 -3.87 21.48
C ALA A 103 -20.53 -5.11 21.83
N THR A 104 -19.99 -6.32 21.65
CA THR A 104 -20.75 -7.56 21.82
C THR A 104 -20.40 -8.35 23.08
N ASN A 105 -21.31 -9.24 23.48
CA ASN A 105 -21.20 -10.12 24.64
C ASN A 105 -20.49 -11.44 24.29
N ALA A 106 -20.41 -12.37 25.24
CA ALA A 106 -19.70 -13.64 25.06
C ALA A 106 -20.20 -14.45 23.85
N ASP A 107 -21.52 -14.43 23.60
CA ASP A 107 -22.13 -15.20 22.51
C ASP A 107 -21.84 -14.57 21.14
N GLY A 108 -21.92 -13.23 21.03
CA GLY A 108 -21.55 -12.54 19.80
C GLY A 108 -20.06 -12.61 19.48
N ARG A 109 -19.17 -12.67 20.49
CA ARG A 109 -17.73 -12.94 20.27
C ARG A 109 -17.51 -14.36 19.74
N LYS A 110 -18.29 -15.33 20.21
CA LYS A 110 -18.25 -16.72 19.72
C LYS A 110 -18.70 -16.80 18.26
N GLN A 111 -19.79 -16.12 17.91
CA GLN A 111 -20.26 -16.05 16.52
C GLN A 111 -19.26 -15.35 15.60
N LEU A 112 -18.65 -14.24 16.03
CA LEU A 112 -17.63 -13.55 15.23
C LEU A 112 -16.43 -14.47 14.95
N ARG A 113 -15.92 -15.18 15.97
CA ARG A 113 -14.84 -16.16 15.77
C ARG A 113 -15.25 -17.30 14.83
N LEU A 114 -16.48 -17.79 14.92
CA LEU A 114 -16.97 -18.86 14.05
C LEU A 114 -17.01 -18.40 12.59
N ALA A 115 -17.55 -17.20 12.33
CA ALA A 115 -17.60 -16.62 11.00
C ALA A 115 -16.19 -16.45 10.39
N LEU A 116 -15.23 -15.97 11.19
CA LEU A 116 -13.84 -15.85 10.74
C LEU A 116 -13.22 -17.23 10.42
N LYS A 117 -13.44 -18.25 11.27
CA LYS A 117 -12.96 -19.62 11.01
C LYS A 117 -13.56 -20.23 9.74
N GLN A 118 -14.85 -19.99 9.50
CA GLN A 118 -15.54 -20.48 8.30
C GLN A 118 -15.02 -19.79 7.03
N ALA A 119 -14.74 -18.48 7.10
CA ALA A 119 -14.14 -17.75 5.99
C ALA A 119 -12.76 -18.32 5.64
N THR A 120 -11.90 -18.56 6.63
CA THR A 120 -10.55 -19.12 6.40
C THR A 120 -10.54 -20.57 5.95
N ALA A 121 -11.61 -21.33 6.19
CA ALA A 121 -11.72 -22.74 5.81
C ALA A 121 -12.24 -22.94 4.37
N ARG A 122 -12.71 -21.89 3.70
CA ARG A 122 -13.15 -21.92 2.31
C ARG A 122 -12.02 -21.68 1.30
N ASP A 123 -10.90 -21.15 1.77
CA ASP A 123 -9.74 -20.77 0.95
C ASP A 123 -8.58 -21.80 1.01
N GLY A 124 -8.81 -22.97 1.64
CA GLY A 124 -7.87 -24.10 1.67
C GLY A 124 -8.50 -25.35 1.09
#